data_AF-A0A6P0X738-F1
#
_entry.id   AF-A0A6P0X738-F1
#
_cell.length_a   1.000
_cell.length_b   1.000
_cell.length_c   1.000
_cell.angle_alpha   90.00
_cell.angle_beta   90.00
_cell.angle_gamma   90.00
#
_symmetry.space_group_name_H-M   'P 1'
#
loop_
_entity.id
_entity.type
_entity.pdbx_description
1 polymer ?
#
loop_
_entity_poly.entity_id
_entity_poly.type
_entity_poly.pdbx_seq_one_letter_code
_entity_poly.pdbx_strand_id
1 'polypeptide(L)'
;MSDPELIEISGSHNPERMGDVIFVHGLGGSARSTWHPKDIDNDDNFWPAWLGEDLPDVAIWSLGYEVEPFRWKGDTMPLVDRATNILALLDTYDIGARPLIFITHSLGGLLVKQMLRHALDFANPRWQAIVEQTKGIVFLSTPHSGSDLASWMEYISGILGATVSIEELKANHSRLRELNLVYRNQQRLS
;
A
#
# COMPACT_ATOMS: atom_id res chain seq x y z
N MET A 1 10.51 -16.37 3.54
CA MET A 1 10.13 -14.94 3.62
C MET A 1 10.65 -14.30 2.34
N SER A 2 9.77 -13.69 1.55
CA SER A 2 10.18 -12.88 0.39
C SER A 2 10.21 -11.42 0.82
N ASP A 3 11.34 -10.75 0.62
CA ASP A 3 11.45 -9.32 0.86
C ASP A 3 10.49 -8.53 -0.04
N PRO A 4 9.98 -7.36 0.41
CA PRO A 4 9.15 -6.54 -0.45
C PRO A 4 9.94 -6.10 -1.69
N GLU A 5 9.25 -6.00 -2.82
CA GLU A 5 9.83 -5.59 -4.11
C GLU A 5 8.98 -4.48 -4.75
N LEU A 6 9.65 -3.56 -5.45
CA LEU A 6 8.99 -2.53 -6.22
C LEU A 6 9.17 -2.87 -7.70
N ILE A 7 8.11 -3.38 -8.31
CA ILE A 7 8.11 -3.84 -9.69
C ILE A 7 7.87 -2.64 -10.60
N GLU A 8 8.81 -2.36 -11.51
CA GLU A 8 8.58 -1.40 -12.57
C GLU A 8 7.56 -1.93 -13.58
N ILE A 9 6.56 -1.12 -13.90
CA ILE A 9 5.62 -1.37 -14.99
C ILE A 9 5.99 -0.54 -16.21
N SER A 10 6.24 0.76 -16.03
CA SER A 10 6.62 1.67 -17.12
C SER A 10 7.24 2.98 -16.59
N GLY A 11 7.91 3.72 -17.47
CA GLY A 11 8.29 5.12 -17.24
C GLY A 11 9.41 5.37 -16.22
N SER A 12 9.93 4.35 -15.52
CA SER A 12 10.95 4.56 -14.47
C SER A 12 12.28 5.05 -15.02
N HIS A 13 12.63 4.57 -16.21
CA HIS A 13 13.88 4.88 -16.92
C HIS A 13 13.93 6.32 -17.44
N ASN A 14 12.81 7.05 -17.43
CA ASN A 14 12.79 8.46 -17.80
C ASN A 14 13.30 9.31 -16.61
N PRO A 15 14.51 9.90 -16.69
CA PRO A 15 15.04 10.73 -15.60
C PRO A 15 14.21 12.00 -15.37
N GLU A 16 13.56 12.49 -16.44
CA GLU A 16 12.72 13.69 -16.46
C GLU A 16 11.25 13.40 -16.15
N ARG A 17 10.92 12.19 -15.68
CA ARG A 17 9.54 11.85 -15.29
C ARG A 17 9.00 12.87 -14.28
N MET A 18 7.73 13.21 -14.44
CA MET A 18 7.03 14.23 -13.67
C MET A 18 6.53 13.72 -12.31
N GLY A 19 6.45 12.41 -12.11
CA GLY A 19 5.95 11.80 -10.88
C GLY A 19 5.96 10.28 -10.90
N ASP A 20 5.50 9.70 -9.79
CA ASP A 20 5.43 8.26 -9.55
C ASP A 20 4.00 7.86 -9.15
N VAL A 21 3.52 6.74 -9.67
CA VAL A 21 2.27 6.08 -9.25
C VAL A 21 2.60 4.69 -8.74
N ILE A 22 2.21 4.38 -7.51
CA ILE A 22 2.48 3.08 -6.89
C ILE A 22 1.17 2.35 -6.61
N PHE A 23 1.03 1.19 -7.24
CA PHE A 23 -0.06 0.25 -7.01
C PHE A 23 0.24 -0.64 -5.81
N VAL A 24 -0.69 -0.73 -4.87
CA VAL A 24 -0.53 -1.50 -3.62
C VAL A 24 -1.68 -2.50 -3.46
N HIS A 25 -1.35 -3.78 -3.62
CA HIS A 25 -2.35 -4.85 -3.60
C HIS A 25 -2.90 -5.14 -2.19
N GLY A 26 -3.96 -5.94 -2.13
CA GLY A 26 -4.58 -6.38 -0.90
C GLY A 26 -4.19 -7.80 -0.50
N LEU A 27 -4.83 -8.27 0.56
CA LEU A 27 -4.76 -9.64 1.05
C LEU A 27 -5.26 -10.65 -0.01
N GLY A 28 -4.57 -11.79 -0.13
CA GLY A 28 -4.93 -12.84 -1.10
C GLY A 28 -4.68 -12.47 -2.57
N GLY A 29 -4.08 -11.30 -2.81
CA GLY A 29 -3.64 -10.84 -4.13
C GLY A 29 -2.11 -10.78 -4.24
N SER A 30 -1.64 -10.28 -5.38
CA SER A 30 -0.22 -10.03 -5.66
C SER A 30 -0.05 -8.71 -6.43
N ALA A 31 1.19 -8.25 -6.55
CA ALA A 31 1.54 -7.07 -7.34
C ALA A 31 1.06 -7.11 -8.80
N ARG A 32 0.79 -8.30 -9.35
CA ARG A 32 0.26 -8.42 -10.71
C ARG A 32 -1.21 -8.84 -10.71
N SER A 33 -1.53 -9.98 -10.09
CA SER A 33 -2.87 -10.59 -10.19
C SER A 33 -4.00 -9.72 -9.63
N THR A 34 -3.72 -8.80 -8.71
CA THR A 34 -4.76 -7.87 -8.18
C THR A 34 -5.27 -6.89 -9.24
N TRP A 35 -4.46 -6.61 -10.25
CA TRP A 35 -4.78 -5.62 -11.28
C TRP A 35 -5.12 -6.27 -12.62
N HIS A 36 -5.43 -7.56 -12.63
CA HIS A 36 -5.99 -8.24 -13.78
C HIS A 36 -7.46 -8.59 -13.53
N PRO A 37 -8.26 -8.76 -14.59
CA PRO A 37 -9.53 -9.47 -14.51
C PRO A 37 -9.32 -10.86 -13.88
N LYS A 38 -10.35 -11.34 -13.19
CA LYS A 38 -10.32 -12.64 -12.56
C LYS A 38 -9.98 -13.74 -13.58
N ASP A 39 -9.04 -14.61 -13.21
CA ASP A 39 -8.59 -15.76 -14.02
C ASP A 39 -7.91 -15.38 -15.35
N ILE A 40 -7.47 -14.12 -15.50
CA ILE A 40 -6.65 -13.63 -16.62
C ILE A 40 -5.32 -13.15 -16.05
N ASP A 41 -4.21 -13.55 -16.67
CA ASP A 41 -2.85 -13.16 -16.25
C ASP A 41 -1.98 -12.91 -17.50
N ASN A 42 -2.36 -11.90 -18.28
CA ASN A 42 -1.63 -11.46 -19.45
C ASN A 42 -1.48 -9.94 -19.44
N ASP A 43 -0.41 -9.46 -20.06
CA ASP A 43 -0.09 -8.02 -20.10
C ASP A 43 -1.20 -7.21 -20.79
N ASP A 44 -1.89 -7.81 -21.76
CA ASP A 44 -2.99 -7.17 -22.49
C ASP A 44 -4.18 -6.79 -21.60
N ASN A 45 -4.32 -7.38 -20.40
CA ASN A 45 -5.40 -7.10 -19.45
C ASN A 45 -4.89 -6.53 -18.12
N PHE A 46 -3.69 -5.97 -18.12
CA PHE A 46 -3.08 -5.37 -16.95
C PHE A 46 -3.21 -3.85 -16.99
N TRP A 47 -4.26 -3.31 -16.38
CA TRP A 47 -4.56 -1.88 -16.49
C TRP A 47 -3.48 -0.90 -15.97
N PRO A 48 -2.56 -1.26 -15.05
CA PRO A 48 -1.43 -0.40 -14.74
C PRO A 48 -0.51 -0.16 -15.94
N ALA A 49 -0.37 -1.13 -16.85
CA ALA A 49 0.40 -0.93 -18.09
C ALA A 49 -0.31 0.06 -19.03
N TRP A 50 -1.62 -0.07 -19.20
CA TRP A 50 -2.41 0.90 -19.99
C TRP A 50 -2.30 2.32 -19.46
N LEU A 51 -2.32 2.49 -18.13
CA LEU A 51 -2.09 3.80 -17.50
C LEU A 51 -0.70 4.37 -17.84
N GLY A 52 0.30 3.51 -17.92
CA GLY A 52 1.66 3.87 -18.32
C GLY A 52 1.77 4.31 -19.79
N GLU A 53 0.96 3.71 -20.67
CA GLU A 53 0.85 4.12 -22.07
C GLU A 53 0.19 5.50 -22.20
N ASP A 54 -0.86 5.75 -21.41
CA ASP A 54 -1.58 7.02 -21.39
C ASP A 54 -0.75 8.15 -20.73
N LEU A 55 0.15 7.81 -19.80
CA LEU A 55 0.98 8.75 -19.01
C LEU A 55 2.49 8.44 -19.15
N PRO A 56 3.10 8.67 -20.33
CA PRO A 56 4.49 8.30 -20.59
C PRO A 56 5.53 9.06 -19.73
N ASP A 57 5.14 10.23 -19.20
CA ASP A 57 5.99 11.05 -18.33
C ASP A 57 5.85 10.70 -16.84
N VAL A 58 5.10 9.64 -16.49
CA VAL A 58 4.91 9.19 -15.12
C VAL A 58 5.45 7.77 -14.99
N ALA A 59 6.22 7.49 -13.94
CA ALA A 59 6.61 6.12 -13.65
C ALA A 59 5.50 5.37 -12.95
N ILE A 60 5.18 4.19 -13.47
CA ILE A 60 4.18 3.29 -12.90
C ILE A 60 4.89 2.12 -12.24
N TRP A 61 4.54 1.88 -10.98
CA TRP A 61 5.11 0.84 -10.14
C TRP A 61 4.02 -0.03 -9.53
N SER A 62 4.35 -1.29 -9.28
CA SER A 62 3.52 -2.17 -8.45
C SER A 62 4.33 -2.74 -7.30
N LEU A 63 3.84 -2.52 -6.08
CA LEU A 63 4.50 -2.96 -4.86
C LEU A 63 4.13 -4.41 -4.56
N GLY A 64 5.10 -5.32 -4.63
CA GLY A 64 4.99 -6.70 -4.17
C GLY A 64 5.41 -6.82 -2.71
N TYR A 65 4.55 -7.45 -1.90
CA TYR A 65 4.89 -7.79 -0.52
C TYR A 65 4.09 -9.01 -0.07
N GLU A 66 4.66 -9.80 0.84
CA GLU A 66 3.97 -10.98 1.37
C GLU A 66 2.73 -10.57 2.15
N VAL A 67 1.55 -11.10 1.85
CA VAL A 67 0.30 -10.81 2.58
C VAL A 67 -0.33 -12.06 3.17
N GLU A 68 0.48 -13.09 3.45
CA GLU A 68 -0.09 -14.32 4.00
C GLU A 68 -0.76 -14.08 5.36
N PRO A 69 -1.89 -14.76 5.62
CA PRO A 69 -2.42 -14.90 6.95
C PRO A 69 -1.37 -15.52 7.85
N PHE A 70 -0.80 -14.71 8.76
CA PHE A 70 0.06 -15.11 9.87
C PHE A 70 0.00 -16.62 10.13
N ARG A 71 0.94 -17.36 9.52
CA ARG A 71 1.15 -18.76 9.90
C ARG A 71 1.61 -18.71 11.35
N TRP A 72 0.75 -19.15 12.27
CA TRP A 72 1.08 -19.37 13.67
C TRP A 72 2.27 -20.34 13.79
N LYS A 73 3.47 -19.77 13.71
CA LYS A 73 4.77 -20.30 14.15
C LYS A 73 5.80 -19.18 13.96
N GLY A 74 5.73 -18.18 14.83
CA GLY A 74 6.90 -17.43 15.34
C GLY A 74 7.73 -16.56 14.40
N ASP A 75 7.39 -16.39 13.12
CA ASP A 75 8.36 -15.82 12.16
C ASP A 75 7.80 -14.80 11.17
N THR A 76 6.59 -14.27 11.35
CA THR A 76 6.04 -13.23 10.45
C THR A 76 6.15 -11.85 11.08
N MET A 77 6.82 -10.96 10.35
CA MET A 77 7.08 -9.57 10.73
C MET A 77 5.78 -8.76 10.91
N PRO A 78 5.59 -8.04 12.03
CA PRO A 78 4.45 -7.16 12.26
C PRO A 78 4.21 -6.17 11.12
N LEU A 79 2.95 -5.78 10.88
CA LEU A 79 2.59 -4.78 9.84
C LEU A 79 3.39 -3.47 9.96
N VAL A 80 3.72 -3.10 11.20
CA VAL A 80 4.59 -1.97 11.58
C VAL A 80 5.99 -2.12 10.97
N ASP A 81 6.63 -3.25 11.17
CA ASP A 81 7.98 -3.50 10.66
C ASP A 81 7.97 -3.64 9.13
N ARG A 82 6.89 -4.19 8.57
CA ARG A 82 6.67 -4.24 7.13
C ARG A 82 6.55 -2.84 6.50
N ALA A 83 5.81 -1.95 7.14
CA ALA A 83 5.69 -0.57 6.70
C ALA A 83 7.06 0.13 6.68
N THR A 84 7.90 -0.14 7.68
CA THR A 84 9.28 0.38 7.75
C THR A 84 10.16 -0.19 6.63
N ASN A 85 10.10 -1.50 6.36
CA ASN A 85 10.85 -2.11 5.26
C ASN A 85 10.44 -1.57 3.89
N ILE A 86 9.14 -1.33 3.69
CA ILE A 86 8.64 -0.72 2.46
C ILE A 86 9.12 0.73 2.34
N LEU A 87 9.12 1.53 3.41
CA LEU A 87 9.70 2.87 3.38
C LEU A 87 11.17 2.86 2.96
N ALA A 88 11.95 1.94 3.55
CA ALA A 88 13.35 1.77 3.17
C ALA A 88 13.50 1.35 1.70
N LEU A 89 12.65 0.45 1.21
CA LEU A 89 12.63 0.06 -0.20
C LEU A 89 12.31 1.25 -1.10
N LEU A 90 11.22 1.98 -0.85
CA LEU A 90 10.84 3.16 -1.63
C LEU A 90 11.98 4.18 -1.70
N ASP A 91 12.69 4.36 -0.58
CA ASP A 91 13.84 5.25 -0.51
C ASP A 91 15.00 4.83 -1.45
N THR A 92 15.26 3.52 -1.59
CA THR A 92 16.29 3.02 -2.52
C THR A 92 15.97 3.27 -3.99
N TYR A 93 14.68 3.47 -4.32
CA TYR A 93 14.20 3.80 -5.68
C TYR A 93 14.01 5.31 -5.89
N ASP A 94 14.48 6.14 -4.96
CA ASP A 94 14.33 7.61 -5.00
C ASP A 94 12.86 8.06 -5.05
N ILE A 95 11.96 7.23 -4.52
CA ILE A 95 10.54 7.60 -4.35
C ILE A 95 10.45 8.66 -3.26
N GLY A 96 9.72 9.74 -3.54
CA GLY A 96 9.67 10.92 -2.68
C GLY A 96 10.54 12.08 -3.19
N ALA A 97 11.31 11.90 -4.26
CA ALA A 97 11.96 13.01 -4.96
C ALA A 97 10.99 13.80 -5.88
N ARG A 98 9.86 13.19 -6.25
CA ARG A 98 8.86 13.71 -7.19
C ARG A 98 7.45 13.48 -6.64
N PRO A 99 6.42 14.20 -7.16
CA PRO A 99 5.02 13.95 -6.82
C PRO A 99 4.63 12.47 -6.92
N LEU A 100 3.96 11.97 -5.89
CA LEU A 100 3.63 10.56 -5.70
C LEU A 100 2.12 10.37 -5.51
N ILE A 101 1.56 9.37 -6.18
CA ILE A 101 0.18 8.91 -5.96
C ILE A 101 0.19 7.42 -5.62
N PHE A 102 -0.59 7.03 -4.62
CA PHE A 102 -0.84 5.61 -4.34
C PHE A 102 -2.20 5.19 -4.88
N ILE A 103 -2.25 4.04 -5.55
CA ILE A 103 -3.51 3.35 -5.91
C ILE A 103 -3.56 2.06 -5.10
N THR A 104 -4.55 1.94 -4.24
CA THR A 104 -4.54 0.90 -3.19
C THR A 104 -5.80 0.06 -3.25
N HIS A 105 -5.65 -1.25 -3.00
CA HIS A 105 -6.77 -2.17 -2.88
C HIS A 105 -6.86 -2.79 -1.48
N SER A 106 -8.05 -2.74 -0.87
CA SER A 106 -8.37 -3.39 0.41
C SER A 106 -7.32 -3.12 1.50
N LEU A 107 -6.64 -4.16 2.02
CA LEU A 107 -5.58 -4.06 3.02
C LEU A 107 -4.40 -3.16 2.60
N GLY A 108 -4.10 -3.07 1.31
CA GLY A 108 -3.03 -2.21 0.79
C GLY A 108 -3.22 -0.74 1.17
N GLY A 109 -4.47 -0.27 1.24
CA GLY A 109 -4.78 1.09 1.67
C GLY A 109 -4.48 1.34 3.15
N LEU A 110 -4.65 0.31 4.00
CA LEU A 110 -4.28 0.38 5.41
C LEU A 110 -2.75 0.36 5.60
N LEU A 111 -2.05 -0.40 4.75
CA LEU A 111 -0.59 -0.43 4.75
C LEU A 111 -0.01 0.94 4.37
N VAL A 112 -0.48 1.57 3.29
CA VAL A 112 -0.02 2.92 2.89
C VAL A 112 -0.28 3.94 4.01
N LYS A 113 -1.46 3.87 4.62
CA LYS A 113 -1.82 4.69 5.79
C LYS A 113 -0.82 4.54 6.96
N GLN A 114 -0.48 3.30 7.32
CA GLN A 114 0.47 3.01 8.39
C GLN A 114 1.89 3.50 8.03
N MET A 115 2.28 3.27 6.77
CA MET A 115 3.56 3.67 6.20
C MET A 115 3.76 5.19 6.26
N LEU A 116 2.81 5.98 5.79
CA LEU A 116 2.91 7.44 5.84
C LEU A 116 2.95 7.98 7.27
N ARG A 117 2.27 7.32 8.22
CA ARG A 117 2.37 7.69 9.64
C ARG A 117 3.74 7.39 10.22
N HIS A 118 4.30 6.21 9.92
CA HIS A 118 5.66 5.89 10.31
C HIS A 118 6.64 6.92 9.74
N ALA A 119 6.53 7.26 8.46
CA ALA A 119 7.38 8.25 7.85
C ALA A 119 7.35 9.63 8.54
N LEU A 120 6.22 10.01 9.14
CA LEU A 120 6.12 11.22 9.98
C LEU A 120 6.75 11.04 11.37
N ASP A 121 6.59 9.86 11.98
CA ASP A 121 7.07 9.56 13.34
C ASP A 121 8.60 9.35 13.39
N PHE A 122 9.17 8.73 12.36
CA PHE A 122 10.62 8.57 12.19
C PHE A 122 11.17 9.87 11.60
N ALA A 123 12.00 10.60 12.35
CA ALA A 123 12.64 11.85 11.92
C ALA A 123 13.70 11.67 10.80
N ASN A 124 13.42 10.83 9.81
CA ASN A 124 14.20 10.61 8.60
C ASN A 124 13.69 11.56 7.50
N PRO A 125 14.51 12.53 7.04
CA PRO A 125 14.09 13.49 6.02
C PRO A 125 13.63 12.84 4.70
N ARG A 126 14.23 11.73 4.30
CA ARG A 126 13.89 11.04 3.05
C ARG A 126 12.52 10.38 3.14
N TRP A 127 12.15 9.85 4.31
CA TRP A 127 10.81 9.30 4.53
C TRP A 127 9.77 10.41 4.67
N GLN A 128 10.11 11.53 5.31
CA GLN A 128 9.23 12.70 5.34
C GLN A 128 8.95 13.22 3.91
N ALA A 129 9.96 13.21 3.03
CA ALA A 129 9.77 13.57 1.62
C ALA A 129 8.74 12.67 0.90
N ILE A 130 8.66 11.36 1.22
CA ILE A 130 7.60 10.48 0.70
C ILE A 130 6.21 11.01 1.11
N VAL A 131 6.06 11.46 2.35
CA VAL A 131 4.79 12.04 2.84
C VAL A 131 4.48 13.36 2.14
N GLU A 132 5.45 14.28 2.09
CA GLU A 132 5.30 15.58 1.46
C GLU A 132 4.99 15.49 -0.03
N GLN A 133 5.59 14.50 -0.72
CA GLN A 133 5.34 14.26 -2.13
C GLN A 133 4.10 13.43 -2.41
N THR A 134 3.51 12.75 -1.42
CA THR A 134 2.23 12.06 -1.61
C THR A 134 1.14 13.10 -1.87
N LYS A 135 0.74 13.27 -3.14
CA LYS A 135 -0.28 14.24 -3.57
C LYS A 135 -1.68 13.66 -3.58
N GLY A 136 -1.81 12.33 -3.57
CA GLY A 136 -3.10 11.65 -3.54
C GLY A 136 -3.00 10.17 -3.21
N ILE A 137 -4.09 9.62 -2.69
CA ILE A 137 -4.28 8.19 -2.47
C ILE A 137 -5.66 7.80 -2.98
N VAL A 138 -5.72 6.84 -3.91
CA VAL A 138 -6.94 6.23 -4.40
C VAL A 138 -7.18 4.95 -3.62
N PHE A 139 -8.36 4.84 -2.99
CA PHE A 139 -8.74 3.68 -2.19
C PHE A 139 -9.81 2.86 -2.90
N LEU A 140 -9.49 1.61 -3.23
CA LEU A 140 -10.40 0.65 -3.84
C LEU A 140 -10.76 -0.40 -2.79
N SER A 141 -12.02 -0.42 -2.34
CA SER A 141 -12.52 -1.39 -1.36
C SER A 141 -11.75 -1.41 -0.03
N THR A 142 -11.08 -0.31 0.34
CA THR A 142 -10.38 -0.19 1.63
C THR A 142 -11.38 0.17 2.74
N PRO A 143 -11.38 -0.51 3.90
CA PRO A 143 -12.22 -0.13 5.02
C PRO A 143 -11.66 1.13 5.70
N HIS A 144 -12.48 2.18 5.80
CA HIS A 144 -12.06 3.47 6.39
C HIS A 144 -12.65 3.73 7.78
N SER A 145 -13.66 2.98 8.24
CA SER A 145 -14.39 3.32 9.46
C SER A 145 -14.82 2.09 10.27
N GLY A 146 -15.31 2.29 11.49
CA GLY A 146 -15.49 1.22 12.48
C GLY A 146 -16.41 0.08 12.04
N SER A 147 -17.57 0.37 11.46
CA SER A 147 -18.51 -0.67 10.98
C SER A 147 -18.00 -1.38 9.73
N ASP A 148 -17.38 -0.63 8.80
CA ASP A 148 -16.77 -1.19 7.58
C ASP A 148 -15.62 -2.12 7.93
N LEU A 149 -14.86 -1.75 8.97
CA LEU A 149 -13.74 -2.54 9.42
C LEU A 149 -14.15 -3.79 10.20
N ALA A 150 -15.22 -3.75 10.99
CA ALA A 150 -15.77 -4.96 11.61
C ALA A 150 -16.20 -5.98 10.52
N SER A 151 -16.94 -5.50 9.52
CA SER A 151 -17.37 -6.31 8.37
C SER A 151 -16.19 -6.85 7.55
N TRP A 152 -15.16 -6.02 7.36
CA TRP A 152 -13.91 -6.43 6.70
C TRP A 152 -13.12 -7.45 7.52
N MET A 153 -13.10 -7.34 8.85
CA MET A 153 -12.48 -8.34 9.73
C MET A 153 -13.18 -9.70 9.62
N GLU A 154 -14.50 -9.73 9.53
CA GLU A 154 -15.27 -10.96 9.30
C GLU A 154 -14.96 -11.57 7.93
N TYR A 155 -14.96 -10.74 6.88
CA TYR A 155 -14.61 -11.17 5.51
C TYR A 155 -13.20 -11.77 5.44
N ILE A 156 -12.23 -11.10 6.05
CA ILE A 156 -10.85 -11.58 6.13
C ILE A 156 -10.74 -12.84 6.98
N SER A 157 -11.46 -12.95 8.08
CA SER A 157 -11.46 -14.17 8.90
C SER A 157 -11.97 -15.38 8.10
N GLY A 158 -12.92 -15.18 7.19
CA GLY A 158 -13.39 -16.19 6.25
C GLY A 158 -12.36 -16.59 5.19
N ILE A 159 -11.56 -15.64 4.70
CA ILE A 159 -10.49 -15.88 3.71
C ILE A 159 -9.27 -16.57 4.34
N LEU A 160 -8.90 -16.14 5.54
CA LEU A 160 -7.63 -16.51 6.17
C LEU A 160 -7.68 -17.79 6.98
N GLY A 161 -8.88 -18.34 7.18
CA GLY A 161 -9.09 -19.39 8.17
C GLY A 161 -8.77 -18.91 9.59
N ALA A 162 -9.12 -19.71 10.60
CA ALA A 162 -8.98 -19.37 12.02
C ALA A 162 -7.52 -19.19 12.52
N THR A 163 -6.53 -19.15 11.62
CA THR A 163 -5.10 -19.13 11.93
C THR A 163 -4.49 -17.74 12.09
N VAL A 164 -5.22 -16.66 11.80
CA VAL A 164 -4.71 -15.28 11.98
C VAL A 164 -5.06 -14.76 13.36
N SER A 165 -4.08 -14.14 14.04
CA SER A 165 -4.37 -13.39 15.26
C SER A 165 -5.18 -12.15 14.90
N ILE A 166 -6.51 -12.27 15.05
CA ILE A 166 -7.46 -11.16 14.98
C ILE A 166 -7.07 -10.03 15.95
N GLU A 167 -6.32 -10.35 17.02
CA GLU A 167 -5.83 -9.37 17.99
C GLU A 167 -4.79 -8.42 17.39
N GLU A 168 -3.90 -8.90 16.51
CA GLU A 168 -2.92 -8.04 15.83
C GLU A 168 -3.60 -7.14 14.78
N LEU A 169 -4.60 -7.66 14.06
CA LEU A 169 -5.46 -6.85 13.18
C LEU A 169 -6.25 -5.80 13.98
N LYS A 170 -6.74 -6.15 15.18
CA LYS A 170 -7.43 -5.21 16.09
C LYS A 170 -6.48 -4.18 16.69
N ALA A 171 -5.25 -4.56 17.04
CA ALA A 171 -4.22 -3.65 17.55
C ALA A 171 -3.84 -2.61 16.49
N ASN A 172 -3.59 -3.06 15.26
CA ASN A 172 -3.38 -2.19 14.11
C ASN A 172 -4.62 -1.32 13.84
N HIS A 173 -5.83 -1.86 13.92
CA HIS A 173 -7.05 -1.06 13.76
C HIS A 173 -7.21 0.05 14.80
N SER A 174 -6.89 -0.22 16.07
CA SER A 174 -6.98 0.78 17.15
C SER A 174 -6.14 2.01 16.78
N ARG A 175 -4.94 1.77 16.23
CA ARG A 175 -4.02 2.78 15.72
C ARG A 175 -4.50 3.42 14.41
N LEU A 176 -5.15 2.67 13.53
CA LEU A 176 -5.78 3.18 12.29
C LEU A 176 -7.05 4.02 12.54
N ARG A 177 -7.77 3.79 13.64
CA ARG A 177 -8.93 4.59 14.08
C ARG A 177 -8.50 6.01 14.43
N GLU A 178 -7.38 6.13 15.14
CA GLU A 178 -6.71 7.41 15.42
C GLU A 178 -6.27 8.09 14.11
N LEU A 179 -5.76 7.31 13.15
CA LEU A 179 -5.30 7.78 11.85
C LEU A 179 -6.42 8.40 10.99
N ASN A 180 -7.59 7.75 10.91
CA ASN A 180 -8.74 8.30 10.19
C ASN A 180 -9.26 9.60 10.82
N LEU A 181 -9.13 9.78 12.14
CA LEU A 181 -9.50 11.02 12.82
C LEU A 181 -8.55 12.17 12.45
N VAL A 182 -7.25 11.89 12.28
CA VAL A 182 -6.26 12.89 11.85
C VAL A 182 -6.48 13.34 10.40
N TYR A 183 -6.67 12.40 9.46
CA TYR A 183 -6.94 12.73 8.04
C TYR A 183 -8.25 13.52 7.87
N ARG A 184 -9.29 13.18 8.64
CA ARG A 184 -10.56 13.94 8.64
C ARG A 184 -10.42 15.35 9.19
N ASN A 185 -9.53 15.56 10.16
CA ASN A 185 -9.28 16.89 10.73
C ASN A 185 -8.40 17.78 9.83
N GLN A 186 -7.51 17.20 9.02
CA GLN A 186 -6.74 17.96 8.03
C GLN A 186 -7.55 18.43 6.82
N GLN A 187 -8.64 17.74 6.45
CA GLN A 187 -9.58 18.18 5.39
C GLN A 187 -10.48 19.38 5.79
N ARG A 188 -10.39 19.88 7.03
CA ARG A 188 -11.18 21.03 7.50
C ARG A 188 -10.42 22.36 7.52
N LEU A 189 -9.17 22.39 7.07
CA LEU A 189 -8.31 23.59 7.07
C LEU A 189 -7.80 23.99 5.67
N SER A 190 -8.43 23.51 4.60
CA SER A 190 -8.30 24.08 3.25
C SER A 190 -9.50 24.94 2.90
#